data_AF-A0A7J7FZ86-F1
#
_entry.id   AF-A0A7J7FZ86-F1
#
_cell.length_a   1.000
_cell.length_b   1.000
_cell.length_c   1.000
_cell.angle_alpha   90.00
_cell.angle_beta   90.00
_cell.angle_gamma   90.00
#
_symmetry.space_group_name_H-M   'P 1'
#
loop_
_entity.id
_entity.type
_entity.pdbx_description
1 polymer ?
#
loop_
_entity_poly.entity_id
_entity_poly.type
_entity_poly.pdbx_seq_one_letter_code
_entity_poly.pdbx_strand_id
1 'polypeptide(L)'
;MELRRGLGLLTQQFRALLKKNVLLSWRHKRSTFLQLFSFLIFIFLIFLIQKAIQGRYSSTTIYHNVFDPKPFLSPPIPPCEDKFYIKFPCFDSTRIRSIVTRILANNPGRPIPSNKVLKWQSLCLCCLICQFTED
;
A
#
# COMPACT_ATOMS: atom_id res chain seq x y z
N MET A 1 -60.03 -1.42 11.85
CA MET A 1 -59.47 -0.52 12.87
C MET A 1 -60.03 0.86 12.59
N GLU A 2 -60.65 1.49 13.58
CA GLU A 2 -61.04 2.89 13.43
C GLU A 2 -59.79 3.78 13.35
N LEU A 3 -59.87 4.84 12.54
CA LEU A 3 -58.80 5.81 12.33
C LEU A 3 -58.70 6.73 13.56
N ARG A 4 -57.58 6.66 14.30
CA ARG A 4 -57.28 7.60 15.39
C ARG A 4 -56.98 8.99 14.82
N ARG A 5 -57.15 10.06 15.59
CA ARG A 5 -56.80 11.44 15.17
C ARG A 5 -55.55 11.96 15.90
N GLY A 6 -54.90 13.00 15.36
CA GLY A 6 -53.72 13.64 15.97
C GLY A 6 -52.49 12.72 16.09
N LEU A 7 -51.76 12.77 17.21
CA LEU A 7 -50.58 11.94 17.48
C LEU A 7 -50.88 10.42 17.44
N GLY A 8 -52.12 10.03 17.75
CA GLY A 8 -52.58 8.65 17.62
C GLY A 8 -52.63 8.16 16.17
N LEU A 9 -52.90 9.06 15.22
CA LEU A 9 -52.85 8.76 13.78
C LEU A 9 -51.40 8.51 13.33
N LEU A 10 -50.46 9.33 13.80
CA LEU A 10 -49.04 9.22 13.47
C LEU A 10 -48.47 7.85 13.85
N THR A 11 -48.74 7.42 15.08
CA THR A 11 -48.30 6.09 15.56
C THR A 11 -48.99 4.95 14.82
N GLN A 12 -50.28 5.09 14.49
CA GLN A 12 -51.03 4.12 13.70
C GLN A 12 -50.45 3.97 12.28
N GLN A 13 -50.17 5.10 11.62
CA GLN A 13 -49.58 5.13 10.27
C GLN A 13 -48.14 4.61 10.28
N PHE A 14 -47.30 5.07 11.22
CA PHE A 14 -45.92 4.59 11.36
C PHE A 14 -45.87 3.07 11.53
N ARG A 15 -46.75 2.51 12.37
CA ARG A 15 -46.82 1.06 12.60
C ARG A 15 -47.32 0.30 11.37
N ALA A 16 -48.26 0.86 10.62
CA ALA A 16 -48.75 0.29 9.37
C ALA A 16 -47.64 0.28 8.28
N LEU A 17 -46.91 1.38 8.14
CA LEU A 17 -45.76 1.52 7.25
C LEU A 17 -44.63 0.56 7.64
N LEU A 18 -44.29 0.46 8.93
CA LEU A 18 -43.30 -0.50 9.41
C LEU A 18 -43.71 -1.94 9.08
N LYS A 19 -44.97 -2.34 9.37
CA LYS A 19 -45.45 -3.68 9.02
C LYS A 19 -45.35 -3.96 7.53
N LYS A 20 -45.73 -3.00 6.68
CA LYS A 20 -45.62 -3.14 5.22
C LYS A 20 -44.18 -3.34 4.78
N ASN A 21 -43.25 -2.51 5.27
CA ASN A 21 -41.83 -2.60 4.93
C ASN A 21 -41.17 -3.88 5.47
N VAL A 22 -41.52 -4.32 6.68
CA VAL A 22 -41.07 -5.59 7.25
C VAL A 22 -41.58 -6.77 6.42
N LEU A 23 -42.85 -6.77 6.03
CA LEU A 23 -43.43 -7.83 5.20
C LEU A 23 -42.82 -7.87 3.79
N LEU A 24 -42.55 -6.70 3.20
CA LEU A 24 -41.84 -6.57 1.92
C LEU A 24 -40.40 -7.11 2.04
N SER A 25 -39.68 -6.70 3.07
CA SER A 25 -38.33 -7.17 3.40
C SER A 25 -38.29 -8.68 3.65
N TRP A 26 -39.33 -9.22 4.29
CA TRP A 26 -39.49 -10.65 4.53
C TRP A 26 -39.82 -11.44 3.27
N ARG A 27 -40.43 -10.84 2.25
CA ARG A 27 -40.58 -11.49 0.94
C ARG A 27 -39.27 -11.48 0.17
N HIS A 28 -38.48 -10.41 0.30
CA HIS A 28 -37.20 -10.26 -0.39
C HIS A 28 -35.98 -10.65 0.48
N LYS A 29 -36.06 -11.81 1.16
CA LYS A 29 -35.09 -12.29 2.17
C LYS A 29 -33.64 -12.34 1.70
N ARG A 30 -33.43 -12.64 0.41
CA ARG A 30 -32.07 -12.80 -0.15
C ARG A 30 -31.29 -11.47 -0.13
N SER A 31 -31.93 -10.38 -0.57
CA SER A 31 -31.27 -9.07 -0.60
C SER A 31 -31.02 -8.53 0.81
N THR A 32 -31.99 -8.67 1.71
CA THR A 32 -31.83 -8.25 3.11
C THR A 32 -30.78 -9.08 3.85
N PHE A 33 -30.71 -10.39 3.59
CA PHE A 33 -29.65 -11.24 4.12
C PHE A 33 -28.27 -10.82 3.60
N LEU A 34 -28.11 -10.65 2.28
CA LEU A 34 -26.84 -10.21 1.70
C LEU A 34 -26.40 -8.86 2.26
N GLN A 35 -27.33 -7.92 2.42
CA GLN A 35 -27.03 -6.58 2.93
C GLN A 35 -26.62 -6.61 4.42
N LEU A 36 -27.29 -7.41 5.25
CA LEU A 36 -26.94 -7.54 6.66
C LEU A 36 -25.64 -8.33 6.87
N PHE A 37 -25.40 -9.37 6.07
CA PHE A 37 -24.22 -10.22 6.20
C PHE A 37 -22.98 -9.65 5.48
N SER A 38 -23.17 -8.66 4.61
CA SER A 38 -22.08 -8.02 3.87
C SER A 38 -20.97 -7.50 4.78
N PHE A 39 -21.33 -6.89 5.91
CA PHE A 39 -20.36 -6.40 6.90
C PHE A 39 -19.46 -7.52 7.46
N LEU A 40 -20.03 -8.69 7.76
CA LEU A 40 -19.27 -9.84 8.26
C LEU A 40 -18.29 -10.37 7.21
N ILE A 41 -18.73 -10.43 5.96
CA ILE A 41 -17.87 -10.81 4.83
C ILE A 41 -16.72 -9.82 4.70
N PHE A 42 -16.98 -8.51 4.80
CA PHE A 42 -15.93 -7.49 4.73
C PHE A 42 -14.91 -7.61 5.87
N ILE A 43 -15.35 -7.82 7.12
CA ILE A 43 -14.42 -8.06 8.24
C ILE A 43 -13.55 -9.28 7.97
N PHE A 44 -14.17 -10.38 7.50
CA PHE A 44 -13.45 -11.61 7.19
C PHE A 44 -12.41 -11.39 6.07
N LEU A 45 -12.75 -10.64 5.02
CA LEU A 45 -11.82 -10.29 3.96
C LEU A 45 -10.63 -9.46 4.48
N ILE A 46 -10.88 -8.46 5.33
CA ILE A 46 -9.81 -7.66 5.96
C ILE A 46 -8.88 -8.56 6.79
N PHE A 47 -9.44 -9.51 7.54
CA PHE A 47 -8.66 -10.46 8.32
C PHE A 47 -7.77 -11.35 7.42
N LEU A 48 -8.32 -11.88 6.32
CA LEU A 48 -7.53 -12.66 5.35
C LEU A 48 -6.38 -11.84 4.75
N ILE A 49 -6.62 -10.58 4.41
CA ILE A 49 -5.58 -9.68 3.90
C ILE A 49 -4.47 -9.50 4.92
N GLN A 50 -4.80 -9.26 6.19
CA GLN A 50 -3.78 -9.15 7.25
C GLN A 50 -2.96 -10.43 7.38
N LYS A 51 -3.58 -11.60 7.29
CA LYS A 51 -2.86 -12.88 7.34
C LYS A 51 -1.98 -13.11 6.12
N ALA A 52 -2.42 -12.73 4.93
CA ALA A 52 -1.61 -12.78 3.72
C ALA A 52 -0.38 -11.86 3.81
N ILE A 53 -0.56 -10.63 4.31
CA ILE A 53 0.54 -9.69 4.56
C ILE A 53 1.53 -10.29 5.58
N GLN A 54 1.03 -10.78 6.73
CA GLN A 54 1.88 -11.43 7.73
C GLN A 54 2.66 -12.62 7.16
N GLY A 55 2.04 -13.46 6.31
CA GLY A 55 2.74 -14.56 5.66
C GLY A 55 3.86 -14.09 4.73
N ARG A 56 3.56 -13.12 3.86
CA ARG A 56 4.50 -12.58 2.87
C ARG A 56 5.69 -11.85 3.51
N TYR A 57 5.44 -11.12 4.59
CA TYR A 57 6.44 -10.29 5.25
C TYR A 57 6.90 -10.88 6.59
N SER A 58 6.66 -12.16 6.83
CA SER A 58 7.09 -12.86 8.05
C SER A 58 8.61 -12.84 8.25
N SER A 59 9.37 -12.73 7.16
CA SER A 59 10.84 -12.63 7.16
C SER A 59 11.35 -11.18 7.25
N THR A 60 10.49 -10.17 7.15
CA THR A 60 10.89 -8.76 7.15
C THR A 60 10.33 -8.03 8.36
N THR A 61 11.07 -7.05 8.88
CA THR A 61 10.63 -6.24 10.02
C THR A 61 9.77 -5.05 9.62
N ILE A 62 9.40 -4.93 8.34
CA ILE A 62 8.70 -3.76 7.76
C ILE A 62 7.38 -3.47 8.49
N TYR A 63 6.70 -4.51 8.97
CA TYR A 63 5.40 -4.41 9.67
C TYR A 63 5.48 -4.74 11.16
N HIS A 64 6.70 -4.83 11.72
CA HIS A 64 6.93 -5.12 13.13
C HIS A 64 7.51 -3.91 13.85
N ASN A 65 7.06 -3.68 15.09
CA ASN A 65 7.71 -2.69 15.96
C ASN A 65 9.08 -3.22 16.36
N VAL A 66 10.15 -2.54 15.90
CA VAL A 66 11.53 -2.83 16.27
C VAL A 66 11.99 -1.76 17.27
N PHE A 67 12.05 -2.13 18.55
CA PHE A 67 12.39 -1.20 19.63
C PHE A 67 13.89 -0.89 19.73
N ASP A 68 14.74 -1.76 19.18
CA ASP A 68 16.19 -1.57 19.10
C ASP A 68 16.70 -1.92 17.69
N PRO A 69 16.65 -0.97 16.74
CA PRO A 69 17.11 -1.21 15.38
C PRO A 69 18.64 -1.28 15.36
N LYS A 70 19.19 -2.41 14.90
CA LYS A 70 20.63 -2.47 14.62
C LYS A 70 20.99 -1.39 13.59
N PRO A 71 22.11 -0.67 13.78
CA PRO A 71 22.53 0.36 12.85
C PRO A 71 22.67 -0.24 11.45
N PHE A 72 21.93 0.34 10.50
CA PHE A 72 21.98 -0.04 9.09
C PHE A 72 23.32 0.44 8.51
N LEU A 73 24.31 -0.44 8.51
CA LEU A 73 25.52 -0.24 7.73
C LEU A 73 25.08 -0.24 6.26
N SER A 74 25.23 0.90 5.57
CA SER A 74 24.85 1.01 4.17
C SER A 74 25.54 -0.11 3.38
N PRO A 75 24.79 -1.10 2.85
CA PRO A 75 25.40 -2.19 2.13
C PRO A 75 26.08 -1.65 0.87
N PRO A 76 27.10 -2.35 0.35
CA PRO A 76 27.71 -2.01 -0.93
C PRO A 76 26.64 -1.82 -2.01
N ILE A 77 26.79 -0.81 -2.86
CA ILE A 77 25.93 -0.66 -4.04
C ILE A 77 26.08 -1.93 -4.90
N PRO A 78 24.99 -2.69 -5.15
CA PRO A 78 25.06 -3.92 -5.92
C PRO A 78 25.37 -3.62 -7.40
N PRO A 79 25.94 -4.58 -8.15
CA PRO A 79 26.16 -4.40 -9.59
C PRO A 79 24.84 -4.09 -10.31
N CYS A 80 24.76 -2.92 -10.94
CA CYS A 80 23.61 -2.49 -11.75
C CYS A 80 23.77 -2.85 -13.25
N GLU A 81 24.81 -3.63 -13.61
CA GLU A 81 25.22 -3.95 -14.98
C GLU A 81 24.17 -4.77 -15.76
N ASP A 82 23.37 -5.57 -15.06
CA ASP A 82 22.39 -6.50 -15.65
C ASP A 82 20.94 -6.06 -15.44
N LYS A 83 20.68 -4.87 -14.88
CA LYS A 83 19.32 -4.41 -14.55
C LYS A 83 18.71 -3.57 -15.67
N PHE A 84 17.54 -3.98 -16.14
CA PHE A 84 16.81 -3.36 -17.25
C PHE A 84 16.09 -2.02 -16.90
N TYR A 85 16.17 -1.55 -15.65
CA TYR A 85 15.34 -0.44 -15.15
C TYR A 85 16.00 0.95 -15.24
N ILE A 86 16.67 1.26 -16.36
CA ILE A 86 17.18 2.61 -16.62
C ILE A 86 16.05 3.45 -17.23
N LYS A 87 15.56 4.46 -16.50
CA LYS A 87 14.55 5.41 -17.00
C LYS A 87 15.23 6.66 -17.58
N PHE A 88 14.80 7.04 -18.79
CA PHE A 88 15.17 8.31 -19.45
C PHE A 88 13.97 9.28 -19.39
N PRO A 89 14.18 10.63 -19.33
CA PRO A 89 15.44 11.36 -19.46
C PRO A 89 16.16 11.58 -18.12
N CYS A 90 17.47 11.82 -18.20
CA CYS A 90 18.37 12.00 -17.06
C CYS A 90 18.82 13.46 -16.95
N PHE A 91 18.82 14.02 -15.74
CA PHE A 91 19.20 15.41 -15.50
C PHE A 91 20.68 15.55 -15.13
N ASP A 92 21.42 16.38 -15.88
CA ASP A 92 22.82 16.69 -15.62
C ASP A 92 22.95 18.01 -14.84
N SER A 93 23.67 17.98 -13.70
CA SER A 93 24.03 19.17 -12.95
C SER A 93 25.39 19.01 -12.28
N THR A 94 26.12 20.10 -12.12
CA THR A 94 27.42 20.14 -11.41
C THR A 94 27.32 19.61 -9.99
N ARG A 95 26.16 19.77 -9.34
CA ARG A 95 25.87 19.21 -8.01
C ARG A 95 25.81 17.69 -8.03
N ILE A 96 25.17 17.09 -9.05
CA ILE A 96 25.11 15.63 -9.23
C ILE A 96 26.52 15.05 -9.41
N ARG A 97 27.44 15.79 -10.05
CA ARG A 97 28.86 15.39 -10.18
C ARG A 97 29.53 15.12 -8.87
N SER A 98 29.44 16.11 -7.99
CA SER A 98 30.07 16.05 -6.69
C SER A 98 29.53 14.89 -5.85
N ILE A 99 28.24 14.59 -5.98
CA ILE A 99 27.57 13.50 -5.26
C ILE A 99 28.07 12.15 -5.77
N VAL A 100 28.06 11.93 -7.09
CA VAL A 100 28.52 10.67 -7.70
C VAL A 100 29.99 10.40 -7.35
N THR A 101 30.87 11.40 -7.45
CA THR A 101 32.29 11.24 -7.08
C THR A 101 32.46 10.84 -5.62
N ARG A 102 31.70 11.46 -4.70
CA ARG A 102 31.74 11.10 -3.29
C ARG A 102 31.25 9.68 -3.04
N ILE A 103 30.24 9.21 -3.77
CA ILE A 103 29.73 7.84 -3.64
C ILE A 103 30.75 6.82 -4.16
N LEU A 104 31.37 7.09 -5.32
CA LEU A 104 32.42 6.21 -5.85
C LEU A 104 33.60 6.07 -4.88
N ALA A 105 33.97 7.16 -4.21
CA ALA A 105 35.05 7.17 -3.22
C ALA A 105 34.69 6.50 -1.89
N ASN A 106 33.41 6.42 -1.54
CA ASN A 106 32.93 5.92 -0.25
C ASN A 106 32.04 4.67 -0.36
N ASN A 107 32.10 3.92 -1.48
CA ASN A 107 31.35 2.67 -1.62
C ASN A 107 32.06 1.57 -0.80
N PRO A 108 31.46 1.06 0.29
CA PRO A 108 32.09 0.06 1.13
C PRO A 108 32.24 -1.27 0.36
N GLY A 109 33.31 -2.02 0.59
CA GLY A 109 33.46 -3.41 0.11
C GLY A 109 33.75 -3.62 -1.39
N ARG A 110 33.58 -2.63 -2.27
CA ARG A 110 34.00 -2.72 -3.68
C ARG A 110 34.26 -1.33 -4.30
N PRO A 111 35.44 -1.08 -4.89
CA PRO A 111 35.63 0.11 -5.73
C PRO A 111 34.81 -0.02 -7.02
N ILE A 112 34.01 1.00 -7.33
CA ILE A 112 33.24 1.06 -8.59
C ILE A 112 34.14 1.71 -9.65
N PRO A 113 34.55 0.98 -10.69
CA PRO A 113 35.45 1.52 -11.69
C PRO A 113 34.72 2.54 -12.57
N SER A 114 35.40 3.63 -12.94
CA SER A 114 34.80 4.79 -13.62
C SER A 114 34.20 4.47 -15.00
N ASN A 115 34.64 3.39 -15.64
CA ASN A 115 34.12 2.90 -16.91
C ASN A 115 32.78 2.15 -16.77
N LYS A 116 32.42 1.71 -15.56
CA LYS A 116 31.13 1.09 -15.23
C LYS A 116 30.10 2.10 -14.74
N VAL A 117 30.53 3.35 -14.58
CA VAL A 117 29.66 4.50 -14.34
C VAL A 117 29.30 5.07 -15.71
N LEU A 118 28.00 5.29 -15.97
CA LEU A 118 27.56 5.93 -17.22
C LEU A 118 28.34 7.22 -17.46
N LYS A 119 29.00 7.32 -18.62
CA LYS A 119 29.93 8.39 -18.95
C LYS A 119 29.24 9.75 -18.97
N TRP A 120 30.02 10.76 -18.59
CA TRP A 120 29.59 12.11 -18.27
C TRP A 120 29.03 12.98 -19.43
N GLN A 121 28.73 12.40 -20.59
CA GLN A 121 28.09 13.09 -21.72
C GLN A 121 26.57 12.87 -21.76
N SER A 122 26.05 12.04 -20.87
CA SER A 122 24.62 11.77 -20.66
C SER A 122 24.42 11.11 -19.28
N LEU A 123 24.50 11.90 -18.20
CA LEU A 123 24.56 11.38 -16.83
C LEU A 123 23.23 11.10 -16.20
N CYS A 124 23.05 9.85 -15.78
CA CYS A 124 21.91 9.45 -14.99
C CYS A 124 22.29 9.04 -13.58
N LEU A 125 21.55 9.60 -12.62
CA LEU A 125 21.41 9.13 -11.24
C LEU A 125 20.66 7.77 -11.17
N CYS A 126 20.81 6.88 -12.15
CA CYS A 126 20.00 5.64 -12.24
C CYS A 126 20.45 4.56 -11.25
N CYS A 127 21.75 4.47 -10.95
CA CYS A 127 22.25 3.43 -10.05
C CYS A 127 21.90 3.75 -8.58
N LEU A 128 21.61 5.02 -8.22
CA LEU A 128 21.12 5.39 -6.87
C LEU A 128 19.65 5.00 -6.65
N ILE A 129 18.85 5.03 -7.73
CA ILE A 129 17.41 4.73 -7.68
C ILE A 129 17.16 3.22 -7.60
N CYS A 130 18.06 2.38 -8.14
CA CYS A 130 17.96 0.92 -8.04
C CYS A 130 17.94 0.40 -6.59
N GLN A 131 18.45 1.17 -5.63
CA GLN A 131 18.43 0.78 -4.22
C GLN A 131 17.06 1.01 -3.55
N PHE A 132 16.14 1.72 -4.19
CA PHE A 132 14.82 2.06 -3.67
C PHE A 132 13.64 1.39 -4.40
N THR A 133 13.91 0.61 -5.46
CA THR A 133 12.87 -0.04 -6.28
C THR A 133 12.79 -1.55 -6.09
N GLU A 134 13.46 -2.08 -5.06
CA GLU A 134 13.53 -3.53 -4.79
C GLU A 134 12.98 -3.90 -3.41
N ASP A 135 12.01 -3.12 -2.92
CA ASP A 135 11.10 -3.47 -1.81
C ASP A 135 9.64 -3.49 -2.28
#